data_AF-A0A535VGK5-F1
#
_entry.id   AF-A0A535VGK5-F1
#
_cell.length_a   1.000
_cell.length_b   1.000
_cell.length_c   1.000
_cell.angle_alpha   90.00
_cell.angle_beta   90.00
_cell.angle_gamma   90.00
#
_symmetry.space_group_name_H-M   'P 1'
#
loop_
_entity.id
_entity.type
_entity.pdbx_description
1 polymer ?
#
loop_
_entity_poly.entity_id
_entity_poly.type
_entity_poly.pdbx_seq_one_letter_code
_entity_poly.pdbx_strand_id
1 'polypeptide(L)'
;MAVRSSAIGEDGALASFAGQHASFLNVRGLDGVLSAIANVWASGQTESARRYRARMSIAGEPCVAVIVQALVPAEVAGVLFTIDPVSGSGERWIVEASWGLGEAVVGGLITPDRYVIARTGELLERQLGHKDIAIVADEHGGTTELAINNPARVQEACMGEKALVRLAELGAACEGLLGANQDIEWALSSGTLYLLQCRPVTSGGRP
;
A
#
# COMPACT_ATOMS: atom_id res chain seq x y z
N MET A 1 -12.75 5.67 8.74
CA MET A 1 -12.79 5.38 7.28
C MET A 1 -11.45 5.73 6.67
N ALA A 2 -11.08 5.09 5.57
CA ALA A 2 -10.05 5.53 4.65
C ALA A 2 -10.72 6.23 3.46
N VAL A 3 -10.23 7.41 3.09
CA VAL A 3 -10.73 8.18 1.94
C VAL A 3 -9.57 8.36 0.98
N ARG A 4 -9.63 7.67 -0.15
CA ARG A 4 -8.53 7.56 -1.12
C ARG A 4 -8.97 8.13 -2.47
N SER A 5 -8.02 8.72 -3.16
CA SER A 5 -8.18 9.13 -4.55
C SER A 5 -8.09 7.93 -5.48
N SER A 6 -8.78 8.02 -6.61
CA SER A 6 -8.63 7.11 -7.75
C SER A 6 -8.76 7.95 -9.01
N ALA A 7 -7.64 8.15 -9.71
CA ALA A 7 -7.57 8.99 -10.89
C ALA A 7 -7.45 8.16 -12.17
N ILE A 8 -8.09 8.62 -13.25
CA ILE A 8 -7.94 8.00 -14.57
C ILE A 8 -6.50 8.26 -15.07
N GLY A 9 -5.79 7.18 -15.39
CA GLY A 9 -4.37 7.22 -15.80
C GLY A 9 -3.38 7.02 -14.66
N GLU A 10 -3.85 6.84 -13.42
CA GLU A 10 -3.03 6.59 -12.22
C GLU A 10 -2.11 5.37 -12.35
N ASP A 11 -2.59 4.35 -13.08
CA ASP A 11 -1.91 3.09 -13.36
C ASP A 11 -1.47 2.96 -14.83
N GLY A 12 -1.25 4.09 -15.51
CA GLY A 12 -0.73 4.09 -16.88
C GLY A 12 0.71 3.56 -16.95
N ALA A 13 1.04 2.83 -18.02
CA ALA A 13 2.34 2.20 -18.26
C ALA A 13 3.57 3.15 -18.26
N LEU A 14 3.36 4.47 -18.14
CA LEU A 14 4.40 5.48 -18.28
C LEU A 14 4.70 6.30 -17.01
N ALA A 15 3.89 6.25 -15.95
CA ALA A 15 4.23 6.84 -14.65
C ALA A 15 3.14 6.56 -13.61
N SER A 16 3.47 5.88 -12.51
CA SER A 16 2.59 5.85 -11.34
C SER A 16 2.53 7.26 -10.73
N PHE A 17 1.33 7.72 -10.36
CA PHE A 17 1.14 9.01 -9.68
C PHE A 17 1.57 8.96 -8.20
N ALA A 18 2.56 8.13 -7.85
CA ALA A 18 3.05 7.99 -6.49
C ALA A 18 3.39 9.37 -5.89
N GLY A 19 2.63 9.76 -4.85
CA GLY A 19 2.83 11.00 -4.10
C GLY A 19 2.07 12.23 -4.58
N GLN A 20 1.21 12.16 -5.61
CA GLN A 20 0.44 13.33 -6.08
C GLN A 20 -1.04 13.34 -5.66
N HIS A 21 -1.55 12.23 -5.13
CA HIS A 21 -2.96 12.08 -4.80
C HIS A 21 -3.16 11.91 -3.29
N ALA A 22 -4.08 12.71 -2.73
CA ALA A 22 -4.30 12.73 -1.29
C ALA A 22 -5.05 11.47 -0.83
N SER A 23 -4.54 10.84 0.22
CA SER A 23 -5.24 9.78 0.96
C SER A 23 -5.33 10.19 2.42
N PHE A 24 -6.49 9.99 3.02
CA PHE A 24 -6.75 10.30 4.42
C PHE A 24 -7.17 9.02 5.14
N LEU A 25 -6.38 8.60 6.13
CA LEU A 25 -6.71 7.46 6.97
C LEU A 25 -7.40 7.91 8.27
N ASN A 26 -8.13 6.97 8.87
CA ASN A 26 -8.85 7.17 10.13
C ASN A 26 -9.72 8.44 10.17
N VAL A 27 -10.45 8.69 9.09
CA VAL A 27 -11.44 9.76 9.01
C VAL A 27 -12.67 9.36 9.83
N ARG A 28 -13.11 10.24 10.73
CA ARG A 28 -14.20 9.99 11.69
C ARG A 28 -15.40 10.89 11.38
N GLY A 29 -16.60 10.34 11.60
CA GLY A 29 -17.86 11.06 11.43
C GLY A 29 -18.19 11.40 9.97
N LEU A 30 -19.46 11.78 9.73
CA LEU A 30 -19.93 12.15 8.39
C LEU A 30 -19.22 13.41 7.88
N ASP A 31 -19.14 14.45 8.71
CA ASP A 31 -18.52 15.73 8.32
C ASP A 31 -17.04 15.57 7.98
N GLY A 32 -16.32 14.72 8.72
CA GLY A 32 -14.92 14.39 8.42
C GLY A 32 -14.79 13.70 7.07
N VAL A 33 -15.68 12.75 6.75
CA VAL A 33 -15.68 12.06 5.45
C VAL A 33 -15.99 13.04 4.31
N LEU A 34 -16.98 13.91 4.46
CA LEU A 34 -17.31 14.92 3.44
C LEU A 34 -16.16 15.89 3.22
N SER A 35 -15.49 16.34 4.29
CA SER A 35 -14.30 17.19 4.22
C SER A 35 -13.14 16.47 3.51
N ALA A 36 -12.88 15.21 3.85
CA ALA A 36 -11.85 14.40 3.20
C ALA A 36 -12.15 14.20 1.71
N ILE A 37 -13.41 13.93 1.32
CA ILE A 37 -13.83 13.83 -0.08
C ILE A 37 -13.52 15.13 -0.83
N ALA A 38 -13.88 16.28 -0.26
CA ALA A 38 -13.60 17.59 -0.87
C ALA A 38 -12.10 17.82 -1.06
N ASN A 39 -11.28 17.46 -0.06
CA ASN A 39 -9.83 17.58 -0.13
C ASN A 39 -9.20 16.65 -1.16
N VAL A 40 -9.67 15.39 -1.24
CA VAL A 40 -9.22 14.45 -2.28
C VAL A 40 -9.55 15.00 -3.67
N TRP A 41 -10.77 15.49 -3.88
CA TRP A 41 -11.17 16.07 -5.16
C TRP A 41 -10.34 17.31 -5.52
N ALA A 42 -10.07 18.19 -4.53
CA ALA A 42 -9.21 19.36 -4.71
C ALA A 42 -7.76 18.99 -5.06
N SER A 43 -7.23 17.88 -4.53
CA SER A 43 -5.85 17.43 -4.81
C SER A 43 -5.61 17.14 -6.30
N GLY A 44 -6.64 16.65 -7.01
CA GLY A 44 -6.60 16.42 -8.46
C GLY A 44 -6.59 17.69 -9.31
N GLN A 45 -6.91 18.84 -8.73
CA GLN A 45 -6.98 20.13 -9.42
C GLN A 45 -5.75 21.01 -9.22
N THR A 46 -4.75 20.53 -8.47
CA THR A 46 -3.49 21.24 -8.23
C THR A 46 -2.73 21.51 -9.53
N GLU A 47 -1.88 22.55 -9.52
CA GLU A 47 -1.05 22.90 -10.67
C GLU A 47 -0.10 21.75 -11.07
N SER A 48 0.41 20.99 -10.09
CA SER A 48 1.21 19.79 -10.34
C SER A 48 0.41 18.72 -11.09
N ALA A 49 -0.81 18.42 -10.64
CA ALA A 49 -1.68 17.43 -11.30
C ALA A 49 -2.05 17.86 -12.73
N ARG A 50 -2.33 19.16 -12.94
CA ARG A 50 -2.61 19.72 -14.27
C ARG A 50 -1.40 19.63 -15.20
N ARG A 51 -0.20 19.99 -14.71
CA ARG A 51 1.06 19.88 -15.48
C ARG A 51 1.37 18.44 -15.85
N TYR A 52 1.17 17.50 -14.93
CA TYR A 52 1.35 16.08 -15.23
C TYR A 52 0.41 15.62 -16.35
N ARG A 53 -0.88 15.92 -16.26
CA ARG A 53 -1.86 15.56 -17.31
C ARG A 53 -1.51 16.15 -18.66
N ALA A 54 -1.05 17.40 -18.69
CA ALA A 54 -0.58 18.06 -19.91
C ALA A 54 0.64 17.32 -20.51
N ARG A 55 1.60 16.90 -19.69
CA ARG A 55 2.75 16.09 -20.15
C ARG A 55 2.33 14.74 -20.71
N MET A 56 1.32 14.12 -20.12
CA MET A 56 0.79 12.83 -20.57
C MET A 56 -0.24 12.94 -21.71
N SER A 57 -0.50 14.16 -22.22
CA SER A 57 -1.51 14.41 -23.26
C SER A 57 -2.91 13.90 -22.92
N ILE A 58 -3.27 13.88 -21.64
CA ILE A 58 -4.59 13.45 -21.18
C ILE A 58 -5.58 14.61 -21.36
N ALA A 59 -6.54 14.44 -22.28
CA ALA A 59 -7.56 15.44 -22.57
C ALA A 59 -8.64 15.53 -21.48
N GLY A 60 -9.34 16.68 -21.43
CA GLY A 60 -10.48 16.91 -20.53
C GLY A 60 -10.10 17.41 -19.13
N GLU A 61 -11.11 17.86 -18.39
CA GLU A 61 -10.93 18.34 -17.02
C GLU A 61 -10.43 17.23 -16.08
N PRO A 62 -9.61 17.55 -15.07
CA PRO A 62 -9.18 16.58 -14.07
C PRO A 62 -10.38 16.03 -13.30
N CYS A 63 -10.70 14.75 -13.52
CA CYS A 63 -11.68 14.00 -12.75
C CYS A 63 -10.96 12.99 -11.85
N VAL A 64 -11.19 13.09 -10.54
CA VAL A 64 -10.73 12.13 -9.53
C VAL A 64 -11.96 11.49 -8.92
N ALA A 65 -12.06 10.16 -9.01
CA ALA A 65 -13.02 9.40 -8.22
C ALA A 65 -12.50 9.31 -6.78
N VAL A 66 -13.42 9.27 -5.81
CA VAL A 66 -13.07 9.14 -4.40
C VAL A 66 -13.60 7.82 -3.87
N ILE A 67 -12.69 7.00 -3.35
CA ILE A 67 -12.98 5.71 -2.72
C ILE A 67 -13.10 5.95 -1.22
N VAL A 68 -14.23 5.55 -0.65
CA VAL A 68 -14.48 5.59 0.81
C VAL A 68 -14.59 4.16 1.32
N GLN A 69 -13.61 3.74 2.12
CA GLN A 69 -13.48 2.37 2.63
C GLN A 69 -13.47 2.36 4.16
N ALA A 70 -13.90 1.24 4.74
CA ALA A 70 -13.64 0.99 6.17
C ALA A 70 -12.13 0.97 6.42
N LEU A 71 -11.68 1.58 7.52
CA LEU A 71 -10.28 1.48 7.93
C LEU A 71 -10.07 0.12 8.63
N VAL A 72 -9.08 -0.64 8.18
CA VAL A 72 -8.64 -1.85 8.89
C VAL A 72 -7.72 -1.45 10.05
N PRO A 73 -8.00 -1.82 11.31
CA PRO A 73 -7.11 -1.58 12.44
C PRO A 73 -5.94 -2.58 12.37
N ALA A 74 -4.99 -2.32 11.48
CA ALA A 74 -3.91 -3.24 11.16
C ALA A 74 -2.92 -3.38 12.32
N GLU A 75 -2.59 -4.63 12.66
CA GLU A 75 -1.46 -4.96 13.53
C GLU A 75 -0.16 -5.02 12.72
N VAL A 76 -0.27 -5.46 11.47
CA VAL A 76 0.79 -5.52 10.46
C VAL A 76 0.18 -5.14 9.12
N ALA A 77 0.88 -4.36 8.33
CA ALA A 77 0.48 -4.02 6.97
C ALA A 77 1.71 -3.94 6.07
N GLY A 78 1.47 -3.99 4.77
CA GLY A 78 2.56 -4.03 3.82
C GLY A 78 2.12 -4.11 2.38
N VAL A 79 3.10 -4.40 1.53
CA VAL A 79 2.93 -4.63 0.10
C VAL A 79 3.37 -6.04 -0.27
N LEU A 80 2.72 -6.62 -1.28
CA LEU A 80 3.13 -7.86 -1.94
C LEU A 80 3.30 -7.55 -3.43
N PHE A 81 4.47 -7.87 -3.97
CA PHE A 81 4.74 -7.89 -5.41
C PHE A 81 4.74 -9.34 -5.89
N THR A 82 3.86 -9.68 -6.84
CA THR A 82 3.81 -11.03 -7.45
C THR A 82 4.84 -11.23 -8.58
N ILE A 83 5.82 -10.35 -8.64
CA ILE A 83 7.00 -10.38 -9.49
C ILE A 83 8.15 -9.74 -8.70
N ASP A 84 9.35 -10.29 -8.81
CA ASP A 84 10.54 -9.60 -8.31
C ASP A 84 10.83 -8.38 -9.20
N PRO A 85 10.70 -7.14 -8.68
CA PRO A 85 10.88 -5.93 -9.48
C PRO A 85 12.34 -5.72 -9.93
N VAL A 86 13.31 -6.40 -9.30
CA VAL A 86 14.73 -6.27 -9.64
C VAL A 86 15.12 -7.30 -10.70
N SER A 87 14.79 -8.57 -10.50
CA SER A 87 15.16 -9.64 -11.45
C SER A 87 14.13 -9.86 -12.56
N GLY A 88 12.90 -9.39 -12.39
CA GLY A 88 11.78 -9.67 -13.29
C GLY A 88 11.23 -11.09 -13.19
N SER A 89 11.69 -11.90 -12.23
CA SER A 89 11.21 -13.28 -12.07
C SER A 89 9.83 -13.32 -11.39
N GLY A 90 8.86 -13.96 -12.05
CA GLY A 90 7.52 -14.23 -11.50
C GLY A 90 7.42 -15.45 -10.58
N GLU A 91 8.55 -16.13 -10.33
CA GLU A 91 8.64 -17.29 -9.43
C GLU A 91 8.88 -16.88 -7.97
N ARG A 92 9.43 -15.68 -7.76
CA ARG A 92 9.78 -15.13 -6.45
C ARG A 92 8.90 -13.91 -6.19
N TRP A 93 8.08 -14.01 -5.15
CA TRP A 93 7.22 -12.93 -4.72
C TRP A 93 7.86 -12.22 -3.54
N ILE A 94 7.75 -10.89 -3.53
CA ILE A 94 8.38 -10.04 -2.53
C ILE A 94 7.31 -9.46 -1.63
N VAL A 95 7.47 -9.67 -0.32
CA VAL A 95 6.62 -9.06 0.70
C VAL A 95 7.45 -8.09 1.51
N GLU A 96 6.97 -6.85 1.63
CA GLU A 96 7.51 -5.87 2.56
C GLU A 96 6.45 -5.52 3.59
N ALA A 97 6.78 -5.65 4.88
CA ALA A 97 5.81 -5.53 5.96
C ALA A 97 6.38 -4.80 7.19
N SER A 98 5.51 -4.09 7.89
CA SER A 98 5.83 -3.47 9.17
C SER A 98 4.64 -3.46 10.13
N TRP A 99 4.91 -3.11 11.38
CA TRP A 99 3.91 -2.95 12.43
C TRP A 99 2.96 -1.78 12.13
N GLY A 100 1.67 -1.96 12.46
CA GLY A 100 0.65 -0.92 12.31
C GLY A 100 0.12 -0.75 10.89
N LEU A 101 -0.30 0.46 10.56
CA LEU A 101 -0.84 0.84 9.25
C LEU A 101 0.27 0.91 8.18
N GLY A 102 -0.11 0.63 6.93
CA GLY A 102 0.83 0.52 5.80
C GLY A 102 1.52 1.83 5.40
N GLU A 103 1.10 2.98 5.94
CA GLU A 103 1.70 4.29 5.67
C GLU A 103 3.21 4.32 5.95
N ALA A 104 3.68 3.60 6.98
CA ALA A 104 5.10 3.52 7.31
C ALA A 104 5.93 2.90 6.17
N VAL A 105 5.39 1.85 5.54
CA VAL A 105 6.04 1.11 4.46
C VAL A 105 5.99 1.92 3.16
N VAL A 106 4.79 2.35 2.76
CA VAL A 106 4.57 3.09 1.50
C VAL A 106 5.26 4.46 1.52
N GLY A 107 5.28 5.11 2.69
CA GLY A 107 5.95 6.40 2.90
C GLY A 107 7.48 6.31 3.06
N GLY A 108 8.05 5.10 3.16
CA GLY A 108 9.49 4.91 3.38
C GLY A 108 9.98 5.48 4.72
N LEU A 109 9.12 5.50 5.73
CA LEU A 109 9.43 6.06 7.06
C LEU A 109 10.33 5.12 7.88
N ILE A 110 10.35 3.84 7.53
CA ILE A 110 11.09 2.77 8.20
C ILE A 110 11.78 1.87 7.17
N THR A 111 12.69 1.02 7.63
CA THR A 111 13.15 -0.15 6.86
C THR A 111 12.24 -1.33 7.22
N PRO A 112 11.35 -1.80 6.30
CA PRO A 112 10.43 -2.88 6.60
C PRO A 112 11.13 -4.24 6.69
N ASP A 113 10.45 -5.24 7.23
CA ASP A 113 10.87 -6.62 7.01
C ASP A 113 10.63 -6.98 5.55
N ARG A 114 11.59 -7.66 4.94
CA ARG A 114 11.49 -8.17 3.57
C ARG A 114 11.49 -9.70 3.58
N TYR A 115 10.47 -10.28 2.97
CA TYR A 115 10.33 -11.72 2.78
C TYR A 115 10.30 -12.04 1.29
N VAL A 116 11.14 -12.96 0.86
CA VAL A 116 11.03 -13.58 -0.47
C VAL A 116 10.30 -14.89 -0.29
N ILE A 117 9.19 -15.06 -0.99
CA ILE A 117 8.36 -16.26 -0.91
C ILE A 117 8.19 -16.88 -2.29
N ALA A 118 8.00 -18.20 -2.33
CA ALA A 118 7.50 -18.87 -3.53
C ALA A 118 6.01 -18.54 -3.74
N ARG A 119 5.47 -18.85 -4.92
CA ARG A 119 4.02 -18.72 -5.21
C ARG A 119 3.11 -19.49 -4.25
N THR A 120 3.62 -20.52 -3.59
CA THR A 120 2.93 -21.30 -2.54
C THR A 120 2.90 -20.58 -1.19
N GLY A 121 3.67 -19.51 -1.05
CA GLY A 121 3.92 -18.80 0.20
C GLY A 121 4.99 -19.43 1.10
N GLU A 122 5.71 -20.45 0.60
CA GLU A 122 6.92 -20.96 1.24
C GLU A 122 7.96 -19.85 1.36
N LEU A 123 8.50 -19.67 2.56
CA LEU A 123 9.53 -18.66 2.84
C LEU A 123 10.88 -19.11 2.28
N LEU A 124 11.42 -18.35 1.33
CA LEU A 124 12.72 -18.63 0.70
C LEU A 124 13.84 -17.81 1.34
N GLU A 125 13.57 -16.54 1.65
CA GLU A 125 14.53 -15.63 2.27
C GLU A 125 13.81 -14.67 3.20
N ARG A 126 14.46 -14.32 4.31
CA ARG A 126 13.96 -13.32 5.26
C ARG A 126 15.07 -12.35 5.64
N GLN A 127 14.79 -11.07 5.49
CA GLN A 127 15.63 -9.98 5.96
C GLN A 127 14.81 -9.11 6.90
N LEU A 128 15.25 -8.99 8.15
CA LEU A 128 14.56 -8.19 9.15
C LEU A 128 14.97 -6.72 9.01
N GLY A 129 13.97 -5.85 9.06
CA GLY A 129 14.13 -4.42 8.98
C GLY A 129 14.41 -3.75 10.32
N HIS A 130 14.35 -2.43 10.32
CA HIS A 130 14.40 -1.60 11.53
C HIS A 130 13.07 -0.88 11.69
N LYS A 131 12.19 -1.45 12.51
CA LYS A 131 10.80 -0.99 12.71
C LYS A 131 10.67 -0.30 14.07
N ASP A 132 11.32 0.84 14.22
CA ASP A 132 11.39 1.65 15.45
C ASP A 132 10.16 2.55 15.65
N ILE A 133 9.33 2.70 14.63
CA ILE A 133 8.00 3.31 14.71
C ILE A 133 6.93 2.43 14.05
N ALA A 134 5.69 2.60 14.47
CA ALA A 134 4.49 2.13 13.78
C ALA A 134 3.52 3.30 13.57
N ILE A 135 2.85 3.34 12.43
CA ILE A 135 1.73 4.28 12.24
C ILE A 135 0.46 3.65 12.78
N VAL A 136 -0.26 4.37 13.64
CA VAL A 136 -1.51 3.90 14.25
C VAL A 136 -2.63 4.91 14.07
N ALA A 137 -3.87 4.43 14.14
CA ALA A 137 -5.05 5.29 14.13
C ALA A 137 -5.14 6.09 15.44
N ASP A 138 -5.24 7.42 15.31
CA ASP A 138 -5.42 8.32 16.44
C ASP A 138 -6.87 8.28 16.98
N GLU A 139 -7.04 8.44 18.29
CA GLU A 139 -8.37 8.41 18.91
C GLU A 139 -9.27 9.58 18.47
N HIS A 140 -8.67 10.73 18.14
CA HIS A 140 -9.34 11.94 17.68
C HIS A 140 -9.48 12.01 16.15
N GLY A 141 -8.93 11.04 15.42
CA GLY A 141 -8.96 10.96 13.96
C GLY A 141 -7.62 11.29 13.33
N GLY A 142 -7.39 10.79 12.11
CA GLY A 142 -6.06 10.81 11.49
C GLY A 142 -5.13 9.73 12.06
N THR A 143 -3.85 9.81 11.75
CA THR A 143 -2.85 8.82 12.16
C THR A 143 -1.69 9.48 12.89
N THR A 144 -1.01 8.69 13.72
CA THR A 144 0.11 9.15 14.55
C THR A 144 1.21 8.11 14.61
N GLU A 145 2.43 8.58 14.85
CA GLU A 145 3.60 7.73 15.04
C GLU A 145 3.65 7.20 16.48
N LEU A 146 3.74 5.89 16.62
CA LEU A 146 3.97 5.20 17.88
C LEU A 146 5.38 4.64 17.91
N ALA A 147 6.22 5.17 18.78
CA ALA A 147 7.58 4.68 18.99
C ALA A 147 7.59 3.26 19.58
N ILE A 148 8.37 2.37 18.97
CA ILE A 148 8.60 1.00 19.42
C ILE A 148 9.87 0.97 20.27
N ASN A 149 9.71 1.26 21.55
CA ASN A 149 10.84 1.40 22.47
C ASN A 149 11.50 0.08 22.89
N ASN A 150 10.88 -1.07 22.62
CA ASN A 150 11.47 -2.38 22.92
C ASN A 150 12.42 -2.81 21.78
N PRO A 151 13.74 -2.85 21.99
CA PRO A 151 14.70 -3.19 20.94
C PRO A 151 14.47 -4.58 20.33
N ALA A 152 13.97 -5.53 21.12
CA ALA A 152 13.65 -6.86 20.61
C ALA A 152 12.52 -6.81 19.57
N ARG A 153 11.50 -5.96 19.80
CA ARG A 153 10.34 -5.81 18.91
C ARG A 153 10.67 -5.05 17.61
N VAL A 154 11.63 -4.12 17.67
CA VAL A 154 12.12 -3.39 16.48
C VAL A 154 12.68 -4.35 15.44
N GLN A 155 13.40 -5.37 15.89
CA GLN A 155 14.06 -6.38 15.08
C GLN A 155 13.28 -7.72 15.01
N GLU A 156 12.07 -7.77 15.56
CA GLU A 156 11.23 -8.97 15.51
C GLU A 156 10.56 -9.10 14.13
N ALA A 157 10.45 -10.33 13.63
CA ALA A 157 9.73 -10.62 12.41
C ALA A 157 8.24 -10.32 12.60
N CYS A 158 7.68 -9.40 11.82
CA CYS A 158 6.25 -9.05 11.91
C CYS A 158 5.32 -10.08 11.27
N MET A 159 5.85 -11.00 10.46
CA MET A 159 5.06 -12.02 9.77
C MET A 159 5.56 -13.42 10.10
N GLY A 160 4.64 -14.34 10.39
CA GLY A 160 4.89 -15.77 10.47
C GLY A 160 4.56 -16.49 9.16
N GLU A 161 5.09 -17.70 8.98
CA GLU A 161 4.93 -18.49 7.75
C GLU A 161 3.47 -18.73 7.36
N LYS A 162 2.57 -18.99 8.33
CA LYS A 162 1.13 -19.16 8.06
C LYS A 162 0.50 -17.92 7.44
N ALA A 163 0.95 -16.73 7.84
CA ALA A 163 0.46 -15.47 7.28
C ALA A 163 1.00 -15.26 5.85
N LEU A 164 2.25 -15.64 5.60
CA LEU A 164 2.86 -15.60 4.26
C LEU A 164 2.14 -16.53 3.27
N VAL A 165 1.78 -17.75 3.69
CA VAL A 165 0.98 -18.67 2.87
C VAL A 165 -0.37 -18.06 2.48
N ARG A 166 -1.10 -17.51 3.45
CA ARG A 166 -2.40 -16.87 3.18
C ARG A 166 -2.28 -15.62 2.30
N LEU A 167 -1.18 -14.88 2.44
CA LEU A 167 -0.88 -13.74 1.57
C LEU A 167 -0.56 -14.18 0.14
N ALA A 168 0.14 -15.30 -0.04
CA ALA A 168 0.38 -15.89 -1.36
C ALA A 168 -0.93 -16.40 -2.01
N GLU A 169 -1.82 -17.03 -1.25
CA GLU A 169 -3.16 -17.41 -1.73
C GLU A 169 -3.96 -16.19 -2.20
N LEU A 170 -3.92 -15.09 -1.43
CA LEU A 170 -4.55 -13.83 -1.83
C LEU A 170 -3.95 -13.28 -3.13
N GLY A 171 -2.62 -13.26 -3.24
CA GLY A 171 -1.92 -12.80 -4.44
C GLY A 171 -2.26 -13.65 -5.67
N ALA A 172 -2.35 -14.97 -5.51
CA ALA A 172 -2.72 -15.87 -6.60
C ALA A 172 -4.17 -15.65 -7.05
N ALA A 173 -5.09 -15.41 -6.12
CA ALA A 173 -6.47 -15.05 -6.43
C ALA A 173 -6.55 -13.72 -7.19
N CYS A 174 -5.75 -12.73 -6.81
CA CYS A 174 -5.65 -11.45 -7.51
C CYS A 174 -5.12 -11.65 -8.94
N GLU A 175 -4.03 -12.40 -9.12
CA GLU A 175 -3.50 -12.68 -10.46
C GLU A 175 -4.49 -13.43 -11.36
N GLY A 176 -5.25 -14.37 -10.79
CA GLY A 176 -6.27 -15.12 -11.52
C GLY A 176 -7.41 -14.25 -12.04
N LEU A 177 -7.69 -13.12 -11.39
CA LEU A 177 -8.77 -12.19 -11.76
C LEU A 177 -8.29 -10.99 -12.58
N LEU A 178 -7.09 -10.49 -12.31
CA LEU A 178 -6.59 -9.21 -12.81
C LEU A 178 -5.37 -9.35 -13.74
N GLY A 179 -4.84 -10.58 -13.91
CA GLY A 179 -3.64 -10.87 -14.68
C GLY A 179 -2.37 -10.92 -13.83
N ALA A 180 -1.28 -11.39 -14.41
CA ALA A 180 0.00 -11.54 -13.71
C ALA A 180 0.63 -10.20 -13.29
N ASN A 181 1.61 -10.25 -12.39
CA ASN A 181 2.45 -9.13 -11.97
C ASN A 181 1.64 -8.01 -11.28
N GLN A 182 1.21 -8.28 -10.05
CA GLN A 182 0.43 -7.38 -9.22
C GLN A 182 1.28 -6.76 -8.10
N ASP A 183 1.00 -5.51 -7.79
CA ASP A 183 1.39 -4.76 -6.58
C ASP A 183 0.14 -4.67 -5.70
N ILE A 184 0.22 -5.28 -4.51
CA ILE A 184 -0.91 -5.53 -3.62
C ILE A 184 -0.65 -4.89 -2.27
N GLU A 185 -1.45 -3.90 -1.89
CA GLU A 185 -1.50 -3.41 -0.50
C GLU A 185 -2.43 -4.28 0.34
N TRP A 186 -1.96 -4.68 1.52
CA TRP A 186 -2.69 -5.56 2.42
C TRP A 186 -2.53 -5.15 3.89
N ALA A 187 -3.45 -5.62 4.72
CA ALA A 187 -3.39 -5.50 6.17
C ALA A 187 -3.74 -6.81 6.86
N LEU A 188 -3.09 -7.09 7.97
CA LEU A 188 -3.38 -8.16 8.90
C LEU A 188 -3.94 -7.56 10.19
N SER A 189 -5.14 -7.98 10.57
CA SER A 189 -5.80 -7.55 11.81
C SER A 189 -6.45 -8.75 12.48
N SER A 190 -6.05 -9.04 13.72
CA SER A 190 -6.54 -10.17 14.52
C SER A 190 -6.54 -11.49 13.75
N GLY A 191 -5.43 -11.76 13.04
CA GLY A 191 -5.25 -12.96 12.23
C GLY A 191 -6.06 -13.01 10.91
N THR A 192 -6.75 -11.94 10.53
CA THR A 192 -7.47 -11.84 9.24
C THR A 192 -6.71 -10.95 8.26
N LEU A 193 -6.48 -11.45 7.05
CA LEU A 193 -5.84 -10.74 5.95
C LEU A 193 -6.89 -9.99 5.13
N TYR A 194 -6.65 -8.71 4.88
CA TYR A 194 -7.50 -7.82 4.11
C TYR A 194 -6.74 -7.30 2.90
N LEU A 195 -7.37 -7.40 1.72
CA LEU A 195 -6.93 -6.70 0.51
C LEU A 195 -7.35 -5.24 0.60
N LEU A 196 -6.40 -4.31 0.47
CA LEU A 196 -6.67 -2.86 0.49
C LEU A 196 -6.64 -2.28 -0.93
N GLN A 197 -5.67 -2.72 -1.74
CA GLN A 197 -5.50 -2.30 -3.13
C GLN A 197 -4.80 -3.42 -3.91
N CYS A 198 -5.14 -3.56 -5.19
CA CYS A 198 -4.41 -4.41 -6.13
C CYS A 198 -4.30 -3.66 -7.46
N ARG A 199 -3.10 -3.58 -8.02
CA ARG A 199 -2.84 -2.94 -9.31
C ARG A 199 -1.73 -3.66 -10.06
N PRO A 200 -1.70 -3.59 -11.41
CA PRO A 200 -0.61 -4.15 -12.17
C PRO A 200 0.71 -3.42 -11.89
N VAL A 201 1.82 -4.16 -11.85
CA VAL A 201 3.17 -3.58 -11.84
C VAL A 201 3.47 -3.01 -13.22
N THR A 202 3.54 -1.68 -13.32
CA THR A 202 3.72 -0.97 -14.59
C THR A 202 5.16 -0.54 -14.87
N SER A 203 6.04 -0.58 -13.86
CA SER A 203 7.46 -0.28 -13.99
C SER A 203 8.26 -1.53 -14.39
N GLY A 204 8.44 -1.72 -15.70
CA GLY A 204 9.57 -2.48 -16.21
C GLY A 204 10.86 -1.66 -16.04
N GLY A 205 11.66 -1.99 -15.04
CA GLY A 205 13.06 -1.57 -14.87
C GLY A 205 13.30 -0.10 -14.56
N ARG A 206 13.81 0.20 -13.36
CA ARG A 206 14.76 1.32 -13.25
C ARG A 206 16.07 0.85 -13.90
N PRO A 207 16.61 1.55 -14.92
CA PRO A 207 18.03 1.42 -15.28
C PRO A 207 18.93 1.89 -14.14
#